data_AF-I0X9D7-F1
#
_entry.id   AF-I0X9D7-F1
#
_cell.length_a   1.000
_cell.length_b   1.000
_cell.length_c   1.000
_cell.angle_alpha   90.00
_cell.angle_beta   90.00
_cell.angle_gamma   90.00
#
_symmetry.space_group_name_H-M   'P 1'
#
loop_
_entity.id
_entity.type
_entity.pdbx_description
1 polymer ?
#
loop_
_entity_poly.entity_id
_entity_poly.type
_entity_poly.pdbx_seq_one_letter_code
_entity_poly.pdbx_strand_id
1 'polypeptide(L)'
;MKGFSGLKKLSVFVFSPLLFSAGSLLFAESFRTSKLHYAAIEQEAGFEVQKSLGTNESLAIKLPQNSRFIEGIEVKFDIPEDVAYWQDCVACSVYDKISPKPSEEEIDYSGSRMFVSPLPSRLSWVLQIPLKKNNSLKQNQYTSLMDLVDFADGLIFIRLQPVMKGVPEETLNSKIKTSIKPILSDKGELTLVLSTLSDKKPENCTVYVDEKLVTLSKNNTILLDKGVHDLSVTSDAYRNEVRTVRIEQAKNTELKIELKSIEPAVFVTAPEGTSVFLDDKAFKNLGKEYVISEGEHKIRFTIGDYEITRTLNVIKGKTYKINCSVDLQIEEE
;
A
#
# COMPACT_ATOMS: atom_id res chain seq x y z
N MET A 1 -33.73 54.40 -71.25
CA MET A 1 -32.60 53.75 -70.55
C MET A 1 -33.20 52.68 -69.65
N LYS A 2 -33.16 51.41 -70.08
CA LYS A 2 -32.27 50.36 -69.56
C LYS A 2 -32.39 50.25 -68.03
N GLY A 3 -33.10 49.20 -67.58
CA GLY A 3 -33.42 48.96 -66.18
C GLY A 3 -32.33 48.24 -65.40
N PHE A 4 -32.68 47.76 -64.20
CA PHE A 4 -32.20 46.49 -63.63
C PHE A 4 -32.94 46.17 -62.33
N SER A 5 -33.26 44.89 -62.17
CA SER A 5 -33.77 44.23 -60.97
C SER A 5 -32.79 44.29 -59.80
N GLY A 6 -33.29 44.16 -58.57
CA GLY A 6 -32.43 43.74 -57.46
C GLY A 6 -33.12 43.69 -56.11
N LEU A 7 -33.80 42.57 -55.83
CA LEU A 7 -34.12 42.12 -54.47
C LEU A 7 -32.84 42.15 -53.61
N LYS A 8 -32.77 43.01 -52.59
CA LYS A 8 -31.73 42.92 -51.57
C LYS A 8 -32.22 42.00 -50.44
N LYS A 9 -31.65 40.79 -50.41
CA LYS A 9 -31.70 39.88 -49.26
C LYS A 9 -31.12 40.59 -48.04
N LEU A 10 -31.92 40.73 -46.98
CA LEU A 10 -31.42 41.09 -45.66
C LEU A 10 -30.75 39.84 -45.07
N SER A 11 -29.43 39.73 -45.21
CA SER A 11 -28.66 38.69 -44.53
C SER A 11 -28.60 39.05 -43.04
N VAL A 12 -29.45 38.41 -42.24
CA VAL A 12 -29.28 38.35 -40.80
C VAL A 12 -28.00 37.57 -40.53
N PHE A 13 -26.91 38.28 -40.23
CA PHE A 13 -25.73 37.68 -39.63
C PHE A 13 -26.14 37.25 -38.21
N VAL A 14 -26.45 35.97 -38.05
CA VAL A 14 -26.53 35.35 -36.73
C VAL A 14 -25.10 35.35 -36.19
N PHE A 15 -24.79 36.36 -35.39
CA PHE A 15 -23.59 36.41 -34.57
C PHE A 15 -23.76 35.33 -33.52
N SER A 16 -23.33 34.10 -33.85
CA SER A 16 -23.17 33.04 -32.87
C SER A 16 -22.20 33.55 -31.80
N PRO A 17 -22.59 33.67 -30.52
CA PRO A 17 -21.61 33.88 -29.49
C PRO A 17 -20.83 32.56 -29.42
N LEU A 18 -19.63 32.56 -30.00
CA LEU A 18 -18.60 31.63 -29.59
C LEU A 18 -18.45 31.85 -28.08
N LEU A 19 -19.10 30.99 -27.30
CA LEU A 19 -18.75 30.72 -25.92
C LEU A 19 -17.29 30.28 -25.95
N PHE A 20 -16.39 31.26 -25.83
CA PHE A 20 -15.04 31.01 -25.40
C PHE A 20 -15.17 30.36 -24.02
N SER A 21 -15.06 29.03 -24.00
CA SER A 21 -14.64 28.33 -22.80
C SER A 21 -13.28 28.90 -22.44
N ALA A 22 -13.27 29.90 -21.56
CA ALA A 22 -12.06 30.37 -20.91
C ALA A 22 -11.56 29.20 -20.06
N GLY A 23 -10.75 28.33 -20.67
CA GLY A 23 -9.88 27.47 -19.91
C GLY A 23 -9.04 28.41 -19.05
N SER A 24 -9.20 28.31 -17.73
CA SER A 24 -8.34 28.97 -16.77
C SER A 24 -6.91 28.54 -17.07
N LEU A 25 -6.16 29.36 -17.81
CA LEU A 25 -4.73 29.22 -17.91
C LEU A 25 -4.18 29.34 -16.48
N LEU A 26 -3.69 28.22 -15.93
CA LEU A 26 -3.00 28.20 -14.65
C LEU A 26 -1.69 28.97 -14.83
N PHE A 27 -1.73 30.28 -14.64
CA PHE A 27 -0.53 31.11 -14.65
C PHE A 27 0.24 30.89 -13.35
N ALA A 28 1.54 30.73 -13.47
CA ALA A 28 2.43 30.79 -12.32
C ALA A 28 2.40 32.21 -11.75
N GLU A 29 2.15 32.33 -10.45
CA GLU A 29 2.27 33.61 -9.73
C GLU A 29 3.62 33.66 -9.01
N SER A 30 4.27 34.82 -9.06
CA SER A 30 5.51 35.08 -8.31
C SER A 30 5.19 35.75 -6.99
N PHE A 31 5.91 35.36 -5.94
CA PHE A 31 5.72 35.89 -4.60
C PHE A 31 6.98 35.81 -3.74
N ARG A 32 7.01 36.67 -2.72
CA ARG A 32 8.03 36.63 -1.66
C ARG A 32 7.44 36.13 -0.35
N THR A 33 8.18 35.29 0.35
CA THR A 33 7.91 34.87 1.73
C THR A 33 8.99 35.38 2.66
N SER A 34 8.67 35.64 3.94
CA SER A 34 9.67 36.14 4.88
C SER A 34 10.60 35.03 5.42
N LYS A 35 10.08 33.81 5.52
CA LYS A 35 10.82 32.63 5.95
C LYS A 35 10.13 31.36 5.43
N LEU A 36 10.94 30.38 5.04
CA LEU A 36 10.47 29.04 4.71
C LEU A 36 10.70 28.07 5.88
N HIS A 37 9.70 27.27 6.18
CA HIS A 37 9.78 26.14 7.10
C HIS A 37 9.69 24.81 6.34
N TYR A 38 10.33 23.78 6.88
CA TYR A 38 10.26 22.42 6.34
C TYR A 38 9.55 21.45 7.28
N ALA A 39 8.70 20.62 6.71
CA ALA A 39 8.14 19.44 7.33
C ALA A 39 8.34 18.24 6.42
N ALA A 40 8.77 17.11 6.96
CA ALA A 40 8.76 15.83 6.28
C ALA A 40 7.64 14.97 6.87
N ILE A 41 6.91 14.25 6.02
CA ILE A 41 5.81 13.38 6.44
C ILE A 41 6.25 11.94 6.38
N GLU A 42 5.89 11.20 7.43
CA GLU A 42 6.02 9.74 7.48
C GLU A 42 4.64 9.11 7.42
N GLN A 43 4.60 7.85 6.99
CA GLN A 43 3.37 7.10 6.80
C GLN A 43 3.12 6.19 8.01
N GLU A 44 3.09 6.78 9.20
CA GLU A 44 2.91 6.07 10.48
C GLU A 44 1.67 6.57 11.21
N ALA A 45 0.94 5.63 11.84
CA ALA A 45 -0.24 5.97 12.63
C ALA A 45 0.15 6.88 13.81
N GLY A 46 -0.53 8.02 13.93
CA GLY A 46 -0.26 9.00 14.99
C GLY A 46 0.90 9.96 14.68
N PHE A 47 1.53 9.87 13.51
CA PHE A 47 2.55 10.84 13.11
C PHE A 47 2.00 12.27 13.10
N GLU A 48 2.74 13.19 13.70
CA GLU A 48 2.44 14.61 13.73
C GLU A 48 3.74 15.41 13.78
N VAL A 49 3.83 16.43 12.94
CA VAL A 49 4.90 17.42 13.03
C VAL A 49 4.31 18.80 13.25
N GLN A 50 4.88 19.55 14.20
CA GLN A 50 4.43 20.90 14.53
C GLN A 50 5.45 21.95 14.04
N LYS A 51 4.92 23.06 13.52
CA LYS A 51 5.67 24.24 13.10
C LYS A 51 4.99 25.49 13.63
N SER A 52 5.73 26.60 13.65
CA SER A 52 5.22 27.90 14.08
C SER A 52 5.51 28.89 12.98
N LEU A 53 4.47 29.34 12.29
CA LEU A 53 4.57 30.21 11.12
C LEU A 53 4.16 31.63 11.49
N GLY A 54 4.87 32.61 10.96
CA GLY A 54 4.39 33.99 10.88
C GLY A 54 3.30 34.15 9.82
N THR A 55 2.62 35.30 9.83
CA THR A 55 1.52 35.62 8.91
C THR A 55 1.95 35.87 7.46
N ASN A 56 3.25 35.97 7.20
CA ASN A 56 3.86 36.08 5.87
C ASN A 56 5.00 35.05 5.68
N GLU A 57 4.83 33.85 6.23
CA GLU A 57 5.82 32.76 6.14
C GLU A 57 5.25 31.56 5.35
N SER A 58 6.13 30.71 4.86
CA SER A 58 5.78 29.53 4.06
C SER A 58 6.20 28.22 4.72
N LEU A 59 5.54 27.14 4.32
CA LEU A 59 5.83 25.78 4.74
C LEU A 59 5.93 24.86 3.52
N ALA A 60 7.09 24.23 3.34
CA ALA A 60 7.31 23.16 2.39
C ALA A 60 7.13 21.80 3.09
N ILE A 61 6.13 21.04 2.68
CA ILE A 61 5.83 19.71 3.19
C ILE A 61 6.34 18.68 2.18
N LYS A 62 7.37 17.92 2.56
CA LYS A 62 7.94 16.84 1.76
C LYS A 62 7.20 15.54 2.01
N LEU A 63 6.68 14.96 0.94
CA LEU A 63 6.04 13.64 0.95
C LEU A 63 7.10 12.54 0.96
N PRO A 64 6.82 11.37 1.58
CA PRO A 64 7.72 10.24 1.55
C PRO A 64 7.82 9.66 0.13
N GLN A 65 8.95 9.02 -0.19
CA GLN A 65 9.14 8.36 -1.49
C GLN A 65 8.07 7.31 -1.78
N ASN A 66 7.58 6.64 -0.73
CA ASN A 66 6.45 5.72 -0.80
C ASN A 66 5.28 6.31 0.00
N SER A 67 4.25 6.76 -0.71
CA SER A 67 3.00 7.32 -0.17
C SER A 67 1.81 6.38 -0.36
N ARG A 68 2.05 5.07 -0.47
CA ARG A 68 1.03 4.07 -0.80
C ARG A 68 -0.17 4.04 0.14
N PHE A 69 0.00 4.34 1.42
CA PHE A 69 -1.07 4.42 2.41
C PHE A 69 -1.51 5.85 2.72
N ILE A 70 -0.82 6.91 2.24
CA ILE A 70 -1.26 8.30 2.44
C ILE A 70 -2.38 8.64 1.44
N GLU A 71 -3.57 8.95 1.93
CA GLU A 71 -4.70 9.43 1.11
C GLU A 71 -4.71 10.95 0.96
N GLY A 72 -4.17 11.65 1.95
CA GLY A 72 -4.07 13.11 1.97
C GLY A 72 -3.22 13.61 3.13
N ILE A 73 -3.11 14.93 3.25
CA ILE A 73 -2.45 15.61 4.36
C ILE A 73 -3.47 16.50 5.07
N GLU A 74 -3.44 16.47 6.39
CA GLU A 74 -4.15 17.41 7.25
C GLU A 74 -3.18 18.46 7.79
N VAL A 75 -3.56 19.73 7.64
CA VAL A 75 -2.81 20.88 8.17
C VAL A 75 -3.74 21.68 9.07
N LYS A 76 -3.55 21.55 10.39
CA LYS A 76 -4.30 22.29 11.40
C LYS A 76 -3.55 23.57 11.74
N PHE A 77 -4.23 24.70 11.65
CA PHE A 77 -3.77 26.00 12.08
C PHE A 77 -4.47 26.37 13.38
N ASP A 78 -3.71 26.57 14.46
CA ASP A 78 -4.17 27.21 15.68
C ASP A 78 -3.99 28.72 15.50
N ILE A 79 -5.10 29.41 15.26
CA ILE A 79 -5.15 30.81 14.85
C ILE A 79 -5.17 31.67 16.12
N PRO A 80 -4.17 32.54 16.35
CA PRO A 80 -4.15 33.45 17.48
C PRO A 80 -5.33 34.42 17.47
N GLU A 81 -5.74 34.92 18.65
CA GLU A 81 -6.82 35.90 18.78
C GLU A 81 -6.58 37.15 17.94
N ASP A 82 -5.35 37.65 17.90
CA ASP A 82 -4.94 38.81 17.11
C ASP A 82 -5.12 38.61 15.60
N VAL A 83 -5.12 37.36 15.12
CA VAL A 83 -5.38 37.01 13.71
C VAL A 83 -6.88 36.75 13.49
N ALA A 84 -7.54 36.07 14.43
CA ALA A 84 -8.96 35.75 14.33
C ALA A 84 -9.87 36.99 14.45
N TYR A 85 -9.46 37.99 15.23
CA TYR A 85 -10.17 39.25 15.42
C TYR A 85 -10.18 40.09 14.13
N TRP A 86 -9.04 40.16 13.44
CA TRP A 86 -8.91 40.85 12.15
C TRP A 86 -9.32 39.92 11.01
N GLN A 87 -10.63 39.87 10.75
CA GLN A 87 -11.21 38.96 9.78
C GLN A 87 -10.58 39.08 8.39
N ASP A 88 -10.37 37.94 7.75
CA ASP A 88 -9.85 37.83 6.39
C ASP A 88 -8.54 38.62 6.17
N CYS A 89 -7.73 38.84 7.20
CA CYS A 89 -6.49 39.63 7.08
C CYS A 89 -5.30 38.81 6.59
N VAL A 90 -5.30 37.50 6.85
CA VAL A 90 -4.30 36.54 6.42
C VAL A 90 -4.98 35.45 5.60
N ALA A 91 -4.42 35.11 4.45
CA ALA A 91 -4.85 33.98 3.65
C ALA A 91 -3.82 32.86 3.63
N CYS A 92 -4.33 31.64 3.50
CA CYS A 92 -3.56 30.44 3.26
C CYS A 92 -3.71 30.04 1.79
N SER A 93 -2.58 29.91 1.10
CA SER A 93 -2.51 29.40 -0.28
C SER A 93 -1.74 28.10 -0.33
N VAL A 94 -2.17 27.17 -1.19
CA VAL A 94 -1.41 25.96 -1.55
C VAL A 94 -0.96 26.06 -2.99
N TYR A 95 0.29 25.70 -3.25
CA TYR A 95 0.92 25.79 -4.56
C TYR A 95 1.47 24.44 -5.01
N ASP A 96 1.46 24.27 -6.33
CA ASP A 96 2.14 23.22 -7.08
C ASP A 96 3.20 23.87 -8.02
N LYS A 97 4.14 23.06 -8.51
CA LYS A 97 5.20 23.47 -9.46
C LYS A 97 6.00 24.69 -8.98
N ILE A 98 6.42 24.65 -7.72
CA ILE A 98 7.21 25.73 -7.13
C ILE A 98 8.60 25.77 -7.73
N SER A 99 9.02 26.98 -8.13
CA SER A 99 10.35 27.29 -8.63
C SER A 99 10.88 28.59 -8.00
N PRO A 100 12.15 28.65 -7.58
CA PRO A 100 13.13 27.55 -7.59
C PRO A 100 12.78 26.47 -6.55
N LYS A 101 13.52 25.36 -6.57
CA LYS A 101 13.33 24.29 -5.58
C LYS A 101 13.52 24.87 -4.17
N PRO A 102 12.57 24.68 -3.24
CA PRO A 102 12.64 25.34 -1.94
C PRO A 102 13.93 25.05 -1.18
N SER A 103 14.60 26.11 -0.72
CA SER A 103 15.78 26.09 0.18
C SER A 103 15.58 27.07 1.36
N GLU A 104 16.31 26.91 2.47
CA GLU A 104 16.26 27.85 3.61
C GLU A 104 16.79 29.25 3.27
N GLU A 105 17.60 29.35 2.22
CA GLU A 105 18.23 30.61 1.76
C GLU A 105 17.36 31.37 0.76
N GLU A 106 16.33 30.72 0.22
CA GLU A 106 15.48 31.28 -0.82
C GLU A 106 14.16 31.80 -0.26
N ILE A 107 13.78 32.99 -0.73
CA ILE A 107 12.59 33.71 -0.27
C ILE A 107 11.69 34.18 -1.41
N ASP A 108 12.19 34.17 -2.65
CA ASP A 108 11.44 34.52 -3.85
C ASP A 108 11.07 33.25 -4.63
N TYR A 109 9.77 33.03 -4.80
CA TYR A 109 9.22 31.83 -5.42
C TYR A 109 8.22 32.18 -6.52
N SER A 110 7.99 31.22 -7.39
CA SER A 110 6.91 31.22 -8.37
C SER A 110 6.24 29.85 -8.42
N GLY A 111 4.93 29.79 -8.64
CA GLY A 111 4.23 28.52 -8.76
C GLY A 111 2.75 28.65 -9.14
N SER A 112 2.12 27.52 -9.44
CA SER A 112 0.70 27.44 -9.75
C SER A 112 -0.09 27.34 -8.46
N ARG A 113 -0.92 28.34 -8.16
CA ARG A 113 -1.79 28.32 -6.98
C ARG A 113 -2.96 27.36 -7.19
N MET A 114 -3.06 26.35 -6.33
CA MET A 114 -4.07 25.30 -6.39
C MET A 114 -5.22 25.52 -5.42
N PHE A 115 -4.97 26.25 -4.34
CA PHE A 115 -5.97 26.60 -3.34
C PHE A 115 -5.64 27.97 -2.75
N VAL A 116 -6.69 28.72 -2.40
CA VAL A 116 -6.57 29.94 -1.59
C VAL A 116 -7.83 30.12 -0.75
N SER A 117 -7.64 30.42 0.53
CA SER A 117 -8.72 30.82 1.43
C SER A 117 -8.19 31.79 2.48
N PRO A 118 -8.94 32.84 2.84
CA PRO A 118 -8.66 33.57 4.07
C PRO A 118 -8.73 32.62 5.28
N LEU A 119 -7.94 32.91 6.31
CA LEU A 119 -8.07 32.25 7.60
C LEU A 119 -9.40 32.69 8.24
N PRO A 120 -10.23 31.76 8.71
CA PRO A 120 -11.52 32.09 9.28
C PRO A 120 -11.38 32.80 10.64
N SER A 121 -12.40 33.56 11.03
CA SER A 121 -12.50 34.27 12.31
C SER A 121 -12.80 33.33 13.50
N ARG A 122 -11.91 32.37 13.73
CA ARG A 122 -11.97 31.37 14.81
C ARG A 122 -10.57 30.90 15.18
N LEU A 123 -10.44 30.31 16.36
CA LEU A 123 -9.14 29.91 16.92
C LEU A 123 -8.53 28.64 16.29
N SER A 124 -9.27 27.93 15.44
CA SER A 124 -8.74 26.74 14.76
C SER A 124 -9.35 26.53 13.39
N TRP A 125 -8.51 26.18 12.43
CA TRP A 125 -8.92 25.80 11.08
C TRP A 125 -8.08 24.63 10.60
N VAL A 126 -8.72 23.71 9.89
CA VAL A 126 -8.06 22.53 9.35
C VAL A 126 -8.18 22.54 7.84
N LEU A 127 -7.05 22.51 7.14
CA LEU A 127 -6.98 22.32 5.71
C LEU A 127 -6.67 20.85 5.40
N GLN A 128 -7.51 20.24 4.57
CA GLN A 128 -7.36 18.87 4.09
C GLN A 128 -6.94 18.89 2.62
N ILE A 129 -5.80 18.28 2.33
CA ILE A 129 -5.15 18.25 1.01
C ILE A 129 -5.19 16.80 0.50
N PRO A 130 -6.13 16.44 -0.39
CA PRO A 130 -6.22 15.09 -0.93
C PRO A 130 -5.06 14.81 -1.90
N LEU A 131 -4.48 13.61 -1.79
CA LEU A 131 -3.41 13.11 -2.66
C LEU A 131 -3.85 11.93 -3.54
N LYS A 132 -5.03 11.34 -3.24
CA LYS A 132 -5.62 10.25 -4.01
C LYS A 132 -7.06 10.55 -4.36
N LYS A 133 -7.48 10.11 -5.56
CA LYS A 133 -8.86 10.23 -6.03
C LYS A 133 -9.85 9.49 -5.13
N ASN A 134 -9.49 8.27 -4.72
CA ASN A 134 -10.26 7.52 -3.74
C ASN A 134 -9.66 7.79 -2.37
N ASN A 135 -10.39 8.52 -1.54
CA ASN A 135 -9.96 8.90 -0.21
C ASN A 135 -11.16 9.00 0.75
N SER A 136 -10.87 9.01 2.04
CA SER A 136 -11.83 9.10 3.13
C SER A 136 -12.08 10.53 3.64
N LEU A 137 -11.46 11.54 3.02
CA LEU A 137 -11.47 12.93 3.50
C LEU A 137 -12.87 13.53 3.37
N LYS A 138 -13.27 14.33 4.37
CA LYS A 138 -14.60 14.93 4.45
C LYS A 138 -14.54 16.35 4.97
N GLN A 139 -15.31 17.22 4.33
CA GLN A 139 -15.53 18.57 4.81
C GLN A 139 -16.51 18.57 6.00
N ASN A 140 -16.24 19.40 7.00
CA ASN A 140 -17.09 19.66 8.15
C ASN A 140 -17.02 21.16 8.51
N GLN A 141 -17.63 21.56 9.64
CA GLN A 141 -17.66 22.98 10.03
C GLN A 141 -16.26 23.59 10.22
N TYR A 142 -15.26 22.80 10.63
CA TYR A 142 -13.90 23.24 10.95
C TYR A 142 -12.86 22.90 9.87
N THR A 143 -13.19 21.98 8.96
CA THR A 143 -12.32 21.56 7.85
C THR A 143 -12.69 22.20 6.52
N SER A 144 -11.67 22.68 5.80
CA SER A 144 -11.77 22.97 4.36
C SER A 144 -11.08 21.85 3.60
N LEU A 145 -11.76 21.31 2.59
CA LEU A 145 -11.21 20.32 1.67
C LEU A 145 -10.93 21.02 0.34
N MET A 146 -9.68 20.95 -0.12
CA MET A 146 -9.34 21.45 -1.46
C MET A 146 -9.53 20.38 -2.53
N ASP A 147 -9.51 20.80 -3.80
CA ASP A 147 -9.55 19.88 -4.93
C ASP A 147 -8.31 18.99 -4.98
N LEU A 148 -8.45 17.80 -5.59
CA LEU A 148 -7.35 16.86 -5.79
C LEU A 148 -6.24 17.49 -6.64
N VAL A 149 -5.02 17.43 -6.11
CA VAL A 149 -3.80 17.89 -6.80
C VAL A 149 -2.80 16.75 -6.84
N ASP A 150 -2.21 16.53 -8.01
CA ASP A 150 -1.09 15.63 -8.19
C ASP A 150 0.22 16.41 -8.02
N PHE A 151 0.80 16.37 -6.83
CA PHE A 151 2.07 17.04 -6.52
C PHE A 151 3.23 16.22 -7.08
N ALA A 152 3.49 16.38 -8.38
CA ALA A 152 4.46 15.58 -9.14
C ALA A 152 5.88 15.55 -8.54
N ASP A 153 6.30 16.63 -7.88
CA ASP A 153 7.63 16.75 -7.25
C ASP A 153 7.68 16.17 -5.82
N GLY A 154 6.58 15.59 -5.32
CA GLY A 154 6.48 15.07 -3.96
C GLY A 154 6.54 16.16 -2.88
N LEU A 155 6.18 17.39 -3.23
CA LEU A 155 6.25 18.56 -2.36
C LEU A 155 4.94 19.35 -2.39
N ILE A 156 4.40 19.65 -1.22
CA ILE A 156 3.28 20.58 -1.06
C ILE A 156 3.84 21.88 -0.49
N PHE A 157 3.55 23.00 -1.13
CA PHE A 157 4.01 24.30 -0.66
C PHE A 157 2.83 25.14 -0.18
N ILE A 158 2.86 25.52 1.09
CA ILE A 158 1.84 26.33 1.74
C ILE A 158 2.42 27.70 2.03
N ARG A 159 1.66 28.75 1.78
CA ARG A 159 2.02 30.12 2.12
C ARG A 159 0.92 30.73 2.97
N LEU A 160 1.33 31.41 4.03
CA LEU A 160 0.50 32.40 4.69
C LEU A 160 0.88 33.78 4.17
N GLN A 161 -0.11 34.61 3.87
CA GLN A 161 0.13 35.97 3.40
C GLN A 161 -0.93 36.95 3.91
N PRO A 162 -0.55 38.18 4.28
CA PRO A 162 -1.51 39.26 4.49
C PRO A 162 -2.21 39.61 3.18
N VAL A 163 -3.53 39.83 3.22
CA VAL A 163 -4.33 40.15 2.01
C VAL A 163 -4.88 41.57 1.97
N MET A 164 -4.76 42.32 3.07
CA MET A 164 -5.20 43.71 3.15
C MET A 164 -4.06 44.66 3.54
N LYS A 165 -4.22 45.94 3.21
CA LYS A 165 -3.36 47.01 3.73
C LYS A 165 -3.85 47.41 5.12
N GLY A 166 -2.92 47.77 6.02
CA GLY A 166 -3.26 48.25 7.36
C GLY A 166 -3.54 47.14 8.39
N VAL A 167 -3.06 45.91 8.15
CA VAL A 167 -3.04 44.86 9.17
C VAL A 167 -2.20 45.35 10.36
N PRO A 168 -2.69 45.29 11.61
CA PRO A 168 -1.93 45.75 12.77
C PRO A 168 -0.63 44.99 12.96
N GLU A 169 0.35 45.66 13.56
CA GLU A 169 1.67 45.08 13.82
C GLU A 169 1.59 43.84 14.72
N GLU A 170 0.69 43.82 15.69
CA GLU A 170 0.41 42.67 16.56
C GLU A 170 -0.01 41.43 15.74
N THR A 171 -0.94 41.61 14.80
CA THR A 171 -1.37 40.55 13.87
C THR A 171 -0.23 40.14 12.95
N LEU A 172 0.56 41.07 12.39
CA LEU A 172 1.69 40.73 11.53
C LEU A 172 2.76 39.91 12.25
N ASN A 173 3.04 40.24 13.51
CA ASN A 173 4.03 39.57 14.36
C ASN A 173 3.50 38.28 15.01
N SER A 174 2.21 37.99 14.87
CA SER A 174 1.58 36.79 15.41
C SER A 174 2.18 35.52 14.83
N LYS A 175 2.27 34.49 15.68
CA LYS A 175 2.71 33.15 15.31
C LYS A 175 1.55 32.18 15.34
N ILE A 176 1.29 31.56 14.19
CA ILE A 176 0.26 30.55 13.98
C ILE A 176 0.93 29.19 14.15
N LYS A 177 0.49 28.44 15.17
CA LYS A 177 0.96 27.08 15.38
C LYS A 177 0.28 26.17 14.36
N THR A 178 1.08 25.43 13.62
CA THR A 178 0.62 24.57 12.53
C THR A 178 1.00 23.12 12.83
N SER A 179 0.01 22.23 12.84
CA SER A 179 0.20 20.78 13.04
C SER A 179 -0.10 20.06 11.73
N ILE A 180 0.85 19.24 11.26
CA ILE A 180 0.75 18.53 9.99
C ILE A 180 0.71 17.03 10.25
N LYS A 181 -0.31 16.36 9.68
CA LYS A 181 -0.55 14.92 9.84
C LYS A 181 -0.84 14.25 8.49
N PRO A 182 -0.34 13.04 8.23
CA PRO A 182 -0.86 12.23 7.13
C PRO A 182 -2.27 11.76 7.45
N ILE A 183 -3.11 11.71 6.43
CA ILE A 183 -4.38 11.00 6.45
C ILE A 183 -4.11 9.65 5.81
N LEU A 184 -4.14 8.59 6.61
CA LEU A 184 -3.78 7.24 6.20
C LEU A 184 -5.03 6.45 5.79
N SER A 185 -4.92 5.67 4.73
CA SER A 185 -5.93 4.67 4.36
C SER A 185 -6.03 3.62 5.46
N ASP A 186 -7.25 3.11 5.71
CA ASP A 186 -7.49 1.95 6.58
C ASP A 186 -7.11 0.63 5.89
N LYS A 187 -5.90 0.59 5.32
CA LYS A 187 -5.34 -0.56 4.61
C LYS A 187 -3.93 -0.86 5.10
N GLY A 188 -3.53 -2.12 4.98
CA GLY A 188 -2.16 -2.58 5.16
C GLY A 188 -1.75 -3.53 4.03
N GLU A 189 -0.45 -3.76 3.87
CA GLU A 189 0.07 -4.68 2.87
C GLU A 189 0.52 -5.99 3.52
N LEU A 190 -0.04 -7.11 3.05
CA LEU A 190 0.39 -8.45 3.40
C LEU A 190 1.42 -8.93 2.38
N THR A 191 2.62 -9.27 2.84
CA THR A 191 3.61 -10.01 2.05
C THR A 191 3.49 -11.50 2.39
N LEU A 192 3.15 -12.31 1.39
CA LEU A 192 3.02 -13.75 1.55
C LEU A 192 4.29 -14.45 1.06
N VAL A 193 4.93 -15.21 1.95
CA VAL A 193 6.13 -15.99 1.65
C VAL A 193 5.79 -17.47 1.77
N LEU A 194 5.79 -18.16 0.62
CA LEU A 194 5.56 -19.60 0.55
C LEU A 194 6.89 -20.34 0.37
N SER A 195 7.15 -21.33 1.22
CA SER A 195 8.36 -22.17 1.17
C SER A 195 8.02 -23.66 1.18
N THR A 196 9.00 -24.50 0.84
CA THR A 196 8.92 -25.97 0.99
C THR A 196 10.18 -26.47 1.70
N LEU A 197 10.13 -27.66 2.30
CA LEU A 197 11.29 -28.29 2.95
C LEU A 197 12.42 -28.66 1.97
N SER A 198 12.11 -28.73 0.66
CA SER A 198 13.07 -29.15 -0.37
C SER A 198 13.85 -27.98 -1.00
N ASP A 199 13.71 -26.77 -0.45
CA ASP A 199 14.18 -25.48 -0.99
C ASP A 199 13.69 -25.17 -2.42
N LYS A 200 12.83 -26.03 -3.00
CA LYS A 200 12.15 -25.74 -4.26
C LYS A 200 11.06 -24.71 -4.03
N LYS A 201 10.97 -23.75 -4.95
CA LYS A 201 9.87 -22.79 -4.99
C LYS A 201 8.55 -23.54 -5.16
N PRO A 202 7.54 -23.29 -4.32
CA PRO A 202 6.24 -23.91 -4.51
C PRO A 202 5.59 -23.40 -5.79
N GLU A 203 5.06 -24.33 -6.59
CA GLU A 203 4.35 -24.08 -7.83
C GLU A 203 2.86 -24.42 -7.67
N ASN A 204 2.01 -23.86 -8.54
CA ASN A 204 0.58 -24.16 -8.62
C ASN A 204 -0.17 -23.99 -7.28
N CYS A 205 0.13 -22.90 -6.56
CA CYS A 205 -0.59 -22.50 -5.36
C CYS A 205 -1.62 -21.42 -5.72
N THR A 206 -2.85 -21.61 -5.25
CA THR A 206 -3.94 -20.65 -5.37
C THR A 206 -4.18 -20.03 -4.00
N VAL A 207 -4.29 -18.71 -3.95
CA VAL A 207 -4.44 -17.96 -2.69
C VAL A 207 -5.80 -17.31 -2.64
N TYR A 208 -6.49 -17.50 -1.52
CA TYR A 208 -7.76 -16.88 -1.20
C TYR A 208 -7.61 -16.04 0.06
N VAL A 209 -8.22 -14.85 0.07
CA VAL A 209 -8.38 -14.02 1.26
C VAL A 209 -9.88 -13.80 1.47
N ASP A 210 -10.38 -14.12 2.66
CA ASP A 210 -11.80 -14.05 3.00
C ASP A 210 -12.68 -14.73 1.94
N GLU A 211 -12.29 -15.96 1.57
CA GLU A 211 -12.93 -16.81 0.56
C GLU A 211 -12.87 -16.28 -0.89
N LYS A 212 -12.24 -15.11 -1.12
CA LYS A 212 -12.09 -14.52 -2.45
C LYS A 212 -10.73 -14.84 -3.04
N LEU A 213 -10.73 -15.29 -4.29
CA LEU A 213 -9.51 -15.55 -5.05
C LEU A 213 -8.69 -14.25 -5.20
N VAL A 214 -7.41 -14.30 -4.86
CA VAL A 214 -6.48 -13.18 -4.99
C VAL A 214 -5.35 -13.54 -5.94
N THR A 215 -5.08 -12.66 -6.91
CA THR A 215 -3.88 -12.75 -7.74
C THR A 215 -2.72 -12.06 -7.03
N LEU A 216 -1.66 -12.81 -6.74
CA LEU A 216 -0.45 -12.27 -6.14
C LEU A 216 0.27 -11.33 -7.13
N SER A 217 0.74 -10.20 -6.61
CA SER A 217 1.62 -9.29 -7.35
C SER A 217 3.00 -9.91 -7.59
N LYS A 218 3.85 -9.29 -8.42
CA LYS A 218 5.23 -9.77 -8.66
C LYS A 218 6.07 -9.93 -7.38
N ASN A 219 5.73 -9.18 -6.33
CA ASN A 219 6.41 -9.19 -5.04
C ASN A 219 5.67 -10.02 -3.99
N ASN A 220 4.66 -10.82 -4.39
CA ASN A 220 3.80 -11.59 -3.51
C ASN A 220 3.09 -10.75 -2.43
N THR A 221 2.69 -9.53 -2.78
CA THR A 221 2.00 -8.63 -1.85
C THR A 221 0.53 -8.47 -2.18
N ILE A 222 -0.28 -8.27 -1.13
CA ILE A 222 -1.74 -8.09 -1.20
C ILE A 222 -2.10 -6.87 -0.36
N LEU A 223 -2.86 -5.92 -0.92
CA LEU A 223 -3.38 -4.79 -0.17
C LEU A 223 -4.73 -5.18 0.45
N LEU A 224 -4.82 -5.15 1.77
CA LEU A 224 -6.01 -5.55 2.53
C LEU A 224 -6.50 -4.40 3.40
N ASP A 225 -7.78 -4.40 3.72
CA ASP A 225 -8.31 -3.46 4.71
C ASP A 225 -7.74 -3.78 6.10
N LYS A 226 -7.77 -2.81 7.01
CA LYS A 226 -7.36 -3.01 8.40
C LYS A 226 -8.34 -3.97 9.07
N GLY A 227 -7.82 -5.03 9.67
CA GLY A 227 -8.68 -6.03 10.31
C GLY A 227 -8.04 -7.40 10.46
N VAL A 228 -8.86 -8.38 10.76
CA VAL A 228 -8.48 -9.80 10.77
C VAL A 228 -9.00 -10.42 9.48
N HIS A 229 -8.13 -11.13 8.78
CA HIS A 229 -8.42 -11.77 7.51
C HIS A 229 -8.07 -13.25 7.56
N ASP A 230 -8.86 -14.06 6.88
CA ASP A 230 -8.59 -15.49 6.73
C ASP A 230 -7.96 -15.76 5.36
N LEU A 231 -6.75 -16.31 5.39
CA LEU A 231 -5.99 -16.71 4.22
C LEU A 231 -6.11 -18.22 4.03
N SER A 232 -6.43 -18.66 2.82
CA SER A 232 -6.35 -20.05 2.41
C SER A 232 -5.42 -20.20 1.23
N VAL A 233 -4.47 -21.14 1.32
CA VAL A 233 -3.58 -21.52 0.23
C VAL A 233 -3.91 -22.94 -0.16
N THR A 234 -4.32 -23.15 -1.41
CA THR A 234 -4.70 -24.46 -1.94
C THR A 234 -3.78 -24.87 -3.10
N SER A 235 -3.49 -26.16 -3.21
CA SER A 235 -2.68 -26.70 -4.30
C SER A 235 -2.97 -28.18 -4.52
N ASP A 236 -2.74 -28.66 -5.73
CA ASP A 236 -2.83 -30.09 -6.06
C ASP A 236 -1.60 -30.88 -5.61
N ALA A 237 -0.51 -30.19 -5.27
CA ALA A 237 0.78 -30.76 -4.87
C ALA A 237 1.07 -30.63 -3.36
N TYR A 238 0.34 -29.77 -2.64
CA TYR A 238 0.58 -29.48 -1.22
C TYR A 238 -0.72 -29.55 -0.40
N ARG A 239 -0.57 -29.75 0.91
CA ARG A 239 -1.71 -29.69 1.84
C ARG A 239 -2.27 -28.27 1.85
N ASN A 240 -3.59 -28.17 1.91
CA ASN A 240 -4.25 -26.88 2.07
C ASN A 240 -3.86 -26.26 3.41
N GLU A 241 -3.50 -24.99 3.39
CA GLU A 241 -3.12 -24.23 4.57
C GLU A 241 -4.13 -23.11 4.81
N VAL A 242 -4.66 -23.03 6.02
CA VAL A 242 -5.52 -21.93 6.46
C VAL A 242 -4.81 -21.18 7.58
N ARG A 243 -4.76 -19.85 7.47
CA ARG A 243 -4.12 -18.96 8.44
C ARG A 243 -4.95 -17.71 8.63
N THR A 244 -5.07 -17.27 9.87
CA THR A 244 -5.65 -15.97 10.20
C THR A 244 -4.53 -14.96 10.40
N VAL A 245 -4.66 -13.78 9.80
CA VAL A 245 -3.68 -12.69 9.91
C VAL A 245 -4.36 -11.39 10.31
N ARG A 246 -3.70 -10.61 11.18
CA ARG A 246 -4.14 -9.25 11.53
C ARG A 246 -3.36 -8.24 10.70
N ILE A 247 -4.10 -7.44 9.93
CA ILE A 247 -3.59 -6.34 9.14
C ILE A 247 -3.78 -5.04 9.92
N GLU A 248 -2.67 -4.34 10.13
CA GLU A 248 -2.66 -3.03 10.79
C GLU A 248 -2.69 -1.90 9.75
N GLN A 249 -3.21 -0.74 10.16
CA GLN A 249 -3.27 0.45 9.32
C GLN A 249 -1.87 0.89 8.90
N ALA A 250 -1.69 1.15 7.62
CA ALA A 250 -0.49 1.69 7.01
C ALA A 250 0.80 0.91 7.31
N LYS A 251 0.68 -0.40 7.55
CA LYS A 251 1.82 -1.27 7.87
C LYS A 251 1.96 -2.42 6.88
N ASN A 252 3.19 -2.92 6.80
CA ASN A 252 3.52 -4.14 6.07
C ASN A 252 3.56 -5.31 7.06
N THR A 253 2.81 -6.35 6.77
CA THR A 253 2.75 -7.59 7.55
C THR A 253 3.32 -8.72 6.72
N GLU A 254 4.25 -9.50 7.27
CA GLU A 254 4.79 -10.68 6.60
C GLU A 254 4.15 -11.95 7.18
N LEU A 255 3.68 -12.85 6.30
CA LEU A 255 3.21 -14.18 6.67
C LEU A 255 4.03 -15.23 5.91
N LYS A 256 4.69 -16.10 6.66
CA LYS A 256 5.47 -17.23 6.15
C LYS A 256 4.67 -18.52 6.31
N ILE A 257 4.53 -19.27 5.22
CA ILE A 257 3.85 -20.57 5.20
C ILE A 257 4.78 -21.60 4.55
N GLU A 258 5.19 -22.59 5.35
CA GLU A 258 5.88 -23.77 4.85
C GLU A 258 4.87 -24.81 4.39
N LEU A 259 4.83 -25.07 3.08
CA LEU A 259 3.90 -26.00 2.46
C LEU A 259 4.41 -27.43 2.56
N LYS A 260 3.51 -28.35 2.91
CA LYS A 260 3.80 -29.78 3.05
C LYS A 260 3.30 -30.54 1.83
N SER A 261 4.19 -31.29 1.19
CA SER A 261 3.83 -32.14 0.05
C SER A 261 2.73 -33.13 0.43
N ILE A 262 1.85 -33.43 -0.52
CA ILE A 262 0.88 -34.53 -0.41
C ILE A 262 1.27 -35.75 -1.22
N GLU A 263 2.45 -35.75 -1.85
CA GLU A 263 3.02 -36.96 -2.40
C GLU A 263 3.26 -37.96 -1.26
N PRO A 264 2.73 -39.19 -1.37
CA PRO A 264 3.01 -40.18 -0.36
C PRO A 264 4.45 -40.68 -0.50
N ALA A 265 5.03 -41.07 0.62
CA ALA A 265 6.41 -41.51 0.65
C ALA A 265 6.62 -42.69 1.58
N VAL A 266 7.70 -43.43 1.36
CA VAL A 266 8.16 -44.50 2.23
C VAL A 266 9.54 -44.16 2.78
N PHE A 267 9.76 -44.50 4.04
CA PHE A 267 11.08 -44.48 4.66
C PHE A 267 11.41 -45.90 5.09
N VAL A 268 12.31 -46.54 4.36
CA VAL A 268 12.61 -47.97 4.55
C VAL A 268 13.95 -48.15 5.25
N THR A 269 13.96 -48.94 6.32
CA THR A 269 15.17 -49.37 7.03
C THR A 269 15.22 -50.89 7.10
N ALA A 270 16.41 -51.45 6.90
CA ALA A 270 16.66 -52.88 6.99
C ALA A 270 18.11 -53.12 7.46
N PRO A 271 18.42 -54.32 8.02
CA PRO A 271 19.78 -54.69 8.38
C PRO A 271 20.70 -54.76 7.15
N GLU A 272 22.00 -54.65 7.38
CA GLU A 272 23.00 -54.82 6.33
C GLU A 272 22.91 -56.22 5.71
N GLY A 273 23.16 -56.32 4.40
CA GLY A 273 23.02 -57.59 3.65
C GLY A 273 21.58 -57.91 3.22
N THR A 274 20.58 -57.11 3.61
CA THR A 274 19.18 -57.30 3.18
C THR A 274 18.98 -56.77 1.76
N SER A 275 18.43 -57.61 0.87
CA SER A 275 17.94 -57.15 -0.43
C SER A 275 16.49 -56.70 -0.31
N VAL A 276 16.19 -55.46 -0.69
CA VAL A 276 14.85 -54.88 -0.61
C VAL A 276 14.30 -54.68 -2.03
N PHE A 277 13.06 -55.10 -2.24
CA PHE A 277 12.33 -54.92 -3.48
C PHE A 277 11.00 -54.21 -3.21
N LEU A 278 10.66 -53.24 -4.04
CA LEU A 278 9.39 -52.55 -4.06
C LEU A 278 8.76 -52.78 -5.44
N ASP A 279 7.60 -53.43 -5.47
CA ASP A 279 6.90 -53.87 -6.69
C ASP A 279 7.83 -54.61 -7.66
N ASP A 280 8.53 -55.61 -7.10
CA ASP A 280 9.49 -56.48 -7.80
C ASP A 280 10.71 -55.77 -8.40
N LYS A 281 10.91 -54.47 -8.10
CA LYS A 281 12.12 -53.71 -8.48
C LYS A 281 13.03 -53.52 -7.27
N ALA A 282 14.33 -53.66 -7.48
CA ALA A 282 15.32 -53.45 -6.43
C ALA A 282 15.25 -52.01 -5.88
N PHE A 283 15.03 -51.88 -4.56
CA PHE A 283 14.89 -50.63 -3.85
C PHE A 283 16.23 -50.22 -3.21
N LYS A 284 16.77 -49.06 -3.62
CA LYS A 284 18.12 -48.62 -3.21
C LYS A 284 18.12 -47.44 -2.24
N ASN A 285 16.95 -46.88 -1.92
CA ASN A 285 16.81 -45.64 -1.14
C ASN A 285 16.66 -45.91 0.37
N LEU A 286 17.41 -46.87 0.90
CA LEU A 286 17.37 -47.21 2.34
C LEU A 286 17.81 -46.01 3.20
N GLY A 287 17.10 -45.79 4.30
CA GLY A 287 17.38 -44.69 5.24
C GLY A 287 17.08 -43.30 4.71
N LYS A 288 16.37 -43.17 3.58
CA LYS A 288 15.92 -41.90 3.01
C LYS A 288 14.44 -41.98 2.66
N GLU A 289 13.77 -40.83 2.68
CA GLU A 289 12.40 -40.73 2.20
C GLU A 289 12.37 -40.91 0.68
N TYR A 290 11.45 -41.75 0.20
CA TYR A 290 11.28 -42.05 -1.21
C TYR A 290 9.81 -41.86 -1.59
N VAL A 291 9.55 -40.94 -2.50
CA VAL A 291 8.20 -40.66 -3.03
C VAL A 291 7.73 -41.86 -3.86
N ILE A 292 6.49 -42.28 -3.63
CA ILE A 292 5.84 -43.41 -4.29
C ILE A 292 4.45 -43.00 -4.77
N SER A 293 3.85 -43.75 -5.70
CA SER A 293 2.48 -43.54 -6.13
C SER A 293 1.46 -43.94 -5.06
N GLU A 294 0.23 -43.45 -5.19
CA GLU A 294 -0.90 -43.94 -4.41
C GLU A 294 -1.36 -45.32 -4.93
N GLY A 295 -1.80 -46.20 -4.02
CA GLY A 295 -2.30 -47.52 -4.36
C GLY A 295 -1.66 -48.64 -3.53
N GLU A 296 -1.91 -49.87 -3.98
CA GLU A 296 -1.34 -51.06 -3.37
C GLU A 296 0.10 -51.27 -3.87
N HIS A 297 1.03 -51.39 -2.93
CA HIS A 297 2.43 -51.67 -3.20
C HIS A 297 2.90 -52.89 -2.42
N LYS A 298 3.75 -53.70 -3.05
CA LYS A 298 4.32 -54.90 -2.44
C LYS A 298 5.78 -54.63 -2.08
N ILE A 299 6.11 -54.73 -0.80
CA ILE A 299 7.49 -54.68 -0.34
C ILE A 299 7.98 -56.06 0.06
N ARG A 300 9.16 -56.42 -0.42
CA ARG A 300 9.81 -57.70 -0.15
C ARG A 300 11.22 -57.48 0.36
N PHE A 301 11.53 -58.15 1.47
CA PHE A 301 12.86 -58.21 2.06
C PHE A 301 13.41 -59.63 1.92
N THR A 302 14.66 -59.75 1.52
CA THR A 302 15.37 -61.03 1.42
C THR A 302 16.65 -60.97 2.24
N ILE A 303 16.78 -61.87 3.22
CA ILE A 303 17.93 -61.98 4.13
C ILE A 303 18.44 -63.43 4.06
N GLY A 304 19.53 -63.65 3.32
CA GLY A 304 19.96 -65.01 2.98
C GLY A 304 18.86 -65.75 2.20
N ASP A 305 18.41 -66.88 2.71
CA ASP A 305 17.33 -67.69 2.12
C ASP A 305 15.92 -67.29 2.62
N TYR A 306 15.82 -66.38 3.60
CA TYR A 306 14.54 -65.94 4.14
C TYR A 306 13.93 -64.82 3.29
N GLU A 307 12.63 -64.94 3.00
CA GLU A 307 11.85 -63.94 2.30
C GLU A 307 10.67 -63.47 3.15
N ILE A 308 10.55 -62.16 3.34
CA ILE A 308 9.40 -61.52 4.00
C ILE A 308 8.76 -60.57 3.02
N THR A 309 7.48 -60.83 2.72
CA THR A 309 6.67 -59.97 1.85
C THR A 309 5.53 -59.35 2.64
N ARG A 310 5.29 -58.06 2.42
CA ARG A 310 4.13 -57.31 2.95
C ARG A 310 3.52 -56.45 1.87
N THR A 311 2.21 -56.29 1.95
CA THR A 311 1.44 -55.39 1.10
C THR A 311 1.12 -54.13 1.89
N LEU A 312 1.21 -52.99 1.21
CA LEU A 312 1.12 -51.66 1.76
C LEU A 312 0.10 -50.90 0.91
N ASN A 313 -0.96 -50.40 1.54
CA ASN A 313 -1.92 -49.53 0.85
C ASN A 313 -1.50 -48.08 1.09
N VAL A 314 -0.79 -47.52 0.13
CA VAL A 314 -0.34 -46.14 0.11
C VAL A 314 -1.52 -45.24 -0.18
N ILE A 315 -1.72 -44.23 0.68
CA ILE A 315 -2.74 -43.20 0.53
C ILE A 315 -2.05 -41.85 0.39
N LYS A 316 -2.59 -40.98 -0.47
CA LYS A 316 -2.08 -39.63 -0.68
C LYS A 316 -1.84 -38.88 0.64
N GLY A 317 -0.71 -38.18 0.72
CA GLY A 317 -0.34 -37.33 1.85
C GLY A 317 0.14 -38.04 3.12
N LYS A 318 0.37 -39.36 3.07
CA LYS A 318 0.96 -40.13 4.17
C LYS A 318 2.39 -40.55 3.87
N THR A 319 3.24 -40.48 4.89
CA THR A 319 4.57 -41.09 4.88
C THR A 319 4.55 -42.37 5.73
N TYR A 320 5.03 -43.48 5.17
CA TYR A 320 5.03 -44.78 5.81
C TYR A 320 6.46 -45.17 6.22
N LYS A 321 6.68 -45.46 7.50
CA LYS A 321 7.95 -46.00 7.98
C LYS A 321 7.89 -47.51 7.94
N ILE A 322 8.78 -48.14 7.16
CA ILE A 322 8.86 -49.59 7.03
C ILE A 322 10.20 -50.02 7.60
N ASN A 323 10.14 -50.73 8.72
CA ASN A 323 11.32 -51.23 9.38
C ASN A 323 11.33 -52.76 9.32
N CYS A 324 12.39 -53.33 8.76
CA CYS A 324 12.70 -54.74 8.90
C CYS A 324 13.72 -54.88 10.03
N SER A 325 13.39 -55.66 11.05
CA SER A 325 14.28 -55.97 12.17
C SER A 325 14.30 -57.47 12.42
N VAL A 326 15.46 -57.99 12.79
CA VAL A 326 15.63 -59.38 13.24
C VAL A 326 15.64 -59.36 14.76
N ASP A 327 14.78 -60.17 15.38
CA ASP A 327 14.70 -60.34 16.83
C ASP A 327 15.05 -61.79 17.20
N LEU A 328 15.73 -61.98 18.33
CA LEU A 328 16.13 -63.29 18.86
C LEU A 328 15.51 -63.46 20.24
N GLN A 329 14.63 -64.46 20.38
CA GLN A 329 13.99 -64.79 21.65
C GLN A 329 14.52 -66.13 22.16
N ILE A 330 14.80 -66.19 23.46
CA ILE A 330 15.26 -67.38 24.17
C ILE A 330 14.27 -67.61 25.31
N GLU A 331 13.64 -68.78 25.35
CA GLU A 331 12.74 -69.21 26.42
C GLU A 331 13.34 -70.44 27.12
N GLU A 332 13.23 -70.51 28.45
CA GLU A 332 13.58 -71.71 29.23
C GLU A 332 12.40 -72.69 29.22
N GLU A 333 12.68 -73.98 29.00
CA GLU A 333 11.68 -75.07 28.96
C GLU A 333 11.39 -75.65 30.35
#